data_AF-A0A2U1JE55-F1
#
_entry.id   AF-A0A2U1JE55-F1
#
_cell.length_a   1.000
_cell.length_b   1.000
_cell.length_c   1.000
_cell.angle_alpha   90.00
_cell.angle_beta   90.00
_cell.angle_gamma   90.00
#
_symmetry.space_group_name_H-M   'P 1'
#
loop_
_entity.id
_entity.type
_entity.pdbx_description
1 polymer ?
#
loop_
_entity_poly.entity_id
_entity_poly.type
_entity_poly.pdbx_seq_one_letter_code
_entity_poly.pdbx_strand_id
1 'polypeptide(L)'
;MLGKIKTVLGLISMTMVPLVYSDEQYISGIVAKFENYNGKVRLIVNKDRDTLVDVFDKPQKVFDDCIKDCVYEIKYGNKEPFRFNMEGVYFTYKGQVINPSYSWNKYIPECTEIGNCKSFILPFKVKLKLKDS
;
A
#
# COMPACT_ATOMS: atom_id res chain seq x y z
N MET A 1 16.21 -12.98 -75.26
CA MET A 1 16.22 -13.77 -74.01
C MET A 1 15.44 -12.98 -72.96
N LEU A 2 14.21 -13.39 -72.61
CA LEU A 2 13.44 -12.76 -71.54
C LEU A 2 13.87 -13.35 -70.19
N GLY A 3 14.62 -12.56 -69.41
CA GLY A 3 15.00 -12.89 -68.05
C GLY A 3 13.81 -12.75 -67.10
N LYS A 4 13.46 -13.84 -66.41
CA LYS A 4 12.41 -13.91 -65.38
C LYS A 4 12.79 -13.02 -64.19
N ILE A 5 12.06 -11.93 -63.96
CA ILE A 5 12.11 -11.21 -62.68
C ILE A 5 11.24 -12.00 -61.69
N LYS A 6 11.89 -12.67 -60.73
CA LYS A 6 11.21 -13.31 -59.60
C LYS A 6 10.89 -12.25 -58.56
N THR A 7 9.63 -11.85 -58.48
CA THR A 7 9.09 -11.02 -57.41
C THR A 7 9.09 -11.84 -56.11
N VAL A 8 9.97 -11.53 -55.17
CA VAL A 8 9.83 -11.99 -53.78
C VAL A 8 9.47 -10.76 -52.96
N LEU A 9 8.16 -10.53 -52.83
CA LEU A 9 7.59 -9.60 -51.87
C LEU A 9 7.78 -10.22 -50.48
N GLY A 10 8.88 -9.89 -49.81
CA GLY A 10 9.08 -10.26 -48.41
C GLY A 10 8.12 -9.45 -47.55
N LEU A 11 7.01 -10.06 -47.14
CA LEU A 11 6.14 -9.52 -46.09
C LEU A 11 6.94 -9.54 -44.77
N ILE A 12 7.43 -8.39 -44.33
CA ILE A 12 7.87 -8.21 -42.95
C ILE A 12 6.60 -8.01 -42.13
N SER A 13 6.05 -9.10 -41.59
CA SER A 13 5.03 -9.01 -40.54
C SER A 13 5.70 -8.46 -39.28
N MET A 14 5.66 -7.14 -39.10
CA MET A 14 5.91 -6.55 -37.78
C MET A 14 4.77 -7.00 -36.88
N THR A 15 5.01 -8.06 -36.09
CA THR A 15 4.16 -8.34 -34.94
C THR A 15 4.35 -7.17 -33.98
N MET A 16 3.35 -6.29 -33.93
CA MET A 16 3.22 -5.34 -32.82
C MET A 16 3.06 -6.18 -31.56
N VAL A 17 4.16 -6.37 -30.82
CA VAL A 17 4.06 -6.83 -29.44
C VAL A 17 3.34 -5.71 -28.71
N PRO A 18 2.13 -5.94 -28.15
CA PRO A 18 1.53 -4.94 -27.30
C PRO A 18 2.50 -4.75 -26.12
N LEU A 19 3.18 -3.61 -26.09
CA LEU A 19 3.83 -3.11 -24.89
C LEU A 19 2.71 -2.85 -23.90
N VAL A 20 2.37 -3.87 -23.09
CA VAL A 20 1.47 -3.72 -21.96
C VAL A 20 2.17 -2.79 -20.99
N TYR A 21 1.86 -1.51 -21.10
CA TYR A 21 2.41 -0.46 -20.26
C TYR A 21 1.87 -0.70 -18.84
N SER A 22 2.72 -1.22 -17.96
CA SER A 22 2.37 -1.38 -16.54
C SER A 22 2.77 -0.10 -15.82
N ASP A 23 1.79 0.73 -15.45
CA ASP A 23 2.05 1.86 -14.56
C ASP A 23 2.44 1.33 -13.17
N GLU A 24 3.68 1.63 -12.77
CA GLU A 24 4.16 1.35 -11.43
C GLU A 24 3.71 2.48 -10.50
N GLN A 25 2.92 2.15 -9.49
CA GLN A 25 2.46 3.11 -8.48
C GLN A 25 3.15 2.87 -7.15
N TYR A 26 3.55 3.95 -6.48
CA TYR A 26 4.14 3.86 -5.16
C TYR A 26 3.13 4.31 -4.11
N ILE A 27 2.80 3.43 -3.18
CA ILE A 27 2.05 3.83 -1.98
C ILE A 27 3.01 3.88 -0.81
N SER A 28 2.97 4.96 -0.06
CA SER A 28 3.75 5.12 1.16
C SER A 28 2.91 5.77 2.24
N GLY A 29 3.33 5.66 3.48
CA GLY A 29 2.60 6.26 4.57
C GLY A 29 3.27 6.10 5.90
N ILE A 30 2.58 6.60 6.92
CA ILE A 30 3.00 6.52 8.30
C ILE A 30 1.79 6.30 9.20
N VAL A 31 1.96 5.41 10.17
CA VAL A 31 1.04 5.23 11.31
C VAL A 31 1.79 5.70 12.55
N ALA A 32 1.33 6.75 13.21
CA ALA A 32 2.06 7.38 14.30
C ALA A 32 1.18 7.64 15.52
N LYS A 33 1.68 7.29 16.70
CA LYS A 33 1.07 7.60 17.99
C LYS A 33 2.06 8.43 18.79
N PHE A 34 1.57 9.50 19.41
CA PHE A 34 2.34 10.23 20.41
C PHE A 34 1.55 10.25 21.73
N GLU A 35 2.28 10.25 22.84
CA GLU A 35 1.74 10.01 24.19
C GLU A 35 0.63 11.01 24.57
N ASN A 36 0.75 12.26 24.13
CA ASN A 36 -0.13 13.37 24.54
C ASN A 36 -1.45 13.49 23.76
N TYR A 37 -1.83 12.47 22.99
CA TYR A 37 -3.00 12.55 22.09
C TYR A 37 -4.14 11.60 22.42
N ASN A 38 -4.31 11.26 23.70
CA ASN A 38 -5.46 10.47 24.19
C ASN A 38 -5.70 9.17 23.40
N GLY A 39 -4.61 8.46 23.07
CA GLY A 39 -4.66 7.22 22.32
C GLY A 39 -4.97 7.35 20.83
N LYS A 40 -5.12 8.57 20.30
CA LYS A 40 -5.27 8.79 18.85
C LYS A 40 -3.99 8.46 18.09
N VAL A 41 -4.19 8.03 16.86
CA VAL A 41 -3.15 7.68 15.91
C VAL A 41 -3.33 8.54 14.66
N ARG A 42 -2.23 9.12 14.19
CA ARG A 42 -2.19 9.78 12.89
C ARG A 42 -1.87 8.75 11.82
N LEU A 43 -2.71 8.69 10.80
CA LEU A 43 -2.51 7.91 9.60
C LEU A 43 -2.34 8.87 8.42
N ILE A 44 -1.21 8.76 7.74
CA ILE A 44 -0.99 9.42 6.46
C ILE A 44 -0.75 8.35 5.40
N VAL A 45 -1.46 8.44 4.29
CA VAL A 45 -1.26 7.58 3.12
C VAL A 45 -1.07 8.48 1.90
N ASN A 46 0.06 8.30 1.22
CA ASN A 46 0.42 8.99 0.01
C ASN A 46 0.49 8.01 -1.15
N LYS A 47 -0.01 8.43 -2.31
CA LYS A 47 0.25 7.79 -3.60
C LYS A 47 1.21 8.67 -4.38
N ASP A 48 2.37 8.12 -4.68
CA ASP A 48 3.50 8.81 -5.29
C ASP A 48 3.91 10.03 -4.46
N ARG A 49 3.37 11.22 -4.76
CA ARG A 49 3.60 12.47 -4.01
C ARG A 49 2.32 13.10 -3.44
N ASP A 50 1.16 12.53 -3.76
CA ASP A 50 -0.14 13.08 -3.38
C ASP A 50 -0.70 12.39 -2.13
N THR A 51 -1.19 13.19 -1.18
CA THR A 51 -1.82 12.67 0.04
C THR A 51 -3.25 12.21 -0.24
N LEU A 52 -3.49 10.90 -0.10
CA LEU A 52 -4.81 10.28 -0.25
C LEU A 52 -5.59 10.28 1.07
N VAL A 53 -4.88 10.17 2.18
CA VAL A 53 -5.42 10.07 3.54
C VAL A 53 -4.50 10.85 4.48
N ASP A 54 -5.06 11.73 5.29
CA ASP A 54 -4.43 12.31 6.48
C ASP A 54 -5.51 12.42 7.54
N VAL A 55 -5.49 11.50 8.50
CA VAL A 55 -6.53 11.38 9.52
C VAL A 55 -5.92 11.19 10.89
N PHE A 56 -6.63 11.68 11.90
CA PHE A 56 -6.19 11.63 13.27
C PHE A 56 -7.30 11.15 14.19
N ASP A 57 -7.32 9.84 14.43
CA ASP A 57 -8.43 9.20 15.11
C ASP A 57 -7.98 8.06 16.03
N LYS A 58 -8.90 7.62 16.90
CA LYS A 58 -8.66 6.54 17.84
C LYS A 58 -8.91 5.19 17.13
N PRO A 59 -7.89 4.34 16.99
CA PRO A 59 -8.08 3.02 16.40
C PRO A 59 -8.93 2.13 17.29
N GLN A 60 -9.65 1.20 16.67
CA GLN A 60 -10.48 0.20 17.33
C GLN A 60 -9.90 -1.20 17.07
N LYS A 61 -10.07 -2.15 17.99
CA LYS A 61 -9.75 -3.54 17.67
C LYS A 61 -10.71 -4.04 16.60
N VAL A 62 -10.21 -4.82 15.65
CA VAL A 62 -11.07 -5.52 14.69
C VAL A 62 -11.86 -6.63 15.38
N PHE A 63 -11.23 -7.32 16.34
CA PHE A 63 -11.82 -8.38 17.14
C PHE A 63 -11.68 -8.03 18.62
N ASP A 64 -12.80 -7.85 19.32
CA ASP A 64 -12.83 -7.40 20.72
C ASP A 64 -12.22 -8.42 21.69
N ASP A 65 -12.34 -9.71 21.37
CA ASP A 65 -11.81 -10.84 22.13
C ASP A 65 -10.32 -11.09 21.91
N CYS A 66 -9.67 -10.34 21.01
CA CYS A 66 -8.25 -10.48 20.78
C CYS A 66 -7.41 -10.04 21.99
N ILE A 67 -6.50 -10.90 22.41
CA ILE A 67 -5.62 -10.71 23.58
C ILE A 67 -4.20 -10.33 23.18
N LYS A 68 -3.67 -10.83 22.05
CA LYS A 68 -2.27 -10.65 21.65
C LYS A 68 -2.13 -10.34 20.17
N ASP A 69 -1.21 -9.42 19.85
CA ASP A 69 -0.91 -8.93 18.48
C ASP A 69 -2.16 -8.58 17.67
N CYS A 70 -3.07 -7.86 18.32
CA CYS A 70 -4.36 -7.55 17.72
C CYS A 70 -4.23 -6.62 16.53
N VAL A 71 -5.08 -6.85 15.53
CA VAL A 71 -5.27 -5.94 14.42
C VAL A 71 -6.16 -4.79 14.88
N TYR A 72 -5.68 -3.59 14.65
CA TYR A 72 -6.40 -2.35 14.89
C TYR A 72 -6.87 -1.76 13.56
N GLU A 73 -8.03 -1.12 13.56
CA GLU A 73 -8.57 -0.42 12.41
C GLU A 73 -8.84 1.06 12.72
N ILE A 74 -8.59 1.91 11.72
CA ILE A 74 -8.98 3.31 11.69
C ILE A 74 -10.05 3.44 10.61
N LYS A 75 -11.25 3.86 11.02
CA LYS A 75 -12.36 4.21 10.12
C LYS A 75 -12.30 5.71 9.86
N TYR A 76 -12.49 6.12 8.61
CA TYR A 76 -12.43 7.54 8.25
C TYR A 76 -13.34 7.86 7.05
N GLY A 77 -14.37 8.66 7.32
CA GLY A 77 -15.41 8.97 6.33
C GLY A 77 -16.07 7.70 5.77
N ASN A 78 -16.41 7.73 4.48
CA ASN A 78 -16.99 6.59 3.76
C ASN A 78 -15.94 5.73 3.04
N LYS A 79 -14.68 5.78 3.50
CA LYS A 79 -13.58 5.02 2.90
C LYS A 79 -13.41 3.66 3.58
N GLU A 80 -12.82 2.72 2.85
CA GLU A 80 -12.40 1.44 3.40
C GLU A 80 -11.49 1.64 4.63
N PRO A 81 -11.70 0.86 5.71
CA PRO A 81 -10.90 0.98 6.92
C PRO A 81 -9.43 0.66 6.64
N PHE A 82 -8.55 1.36 7.33
CA PHE A 82 -7.11 1.09 7.30
C PHE A 82 -6.73 0.29 8.54
N ARG A 83 -6.07 -0.85 8.36
CA ARG A 83 -5.74 -1.79 9.43
C ARG A 83 -4.25 -1.90 9.66
N PHE A 84 -3.84 -2.21 10.88
CA PHE A 84 -2.43 -2.36 11.24
C PHE A 84 -2.23 -3.16 12.54
N ASN A 85 -1.06 -3.78 12.68
CA ASN A 85 -0.57 -4.42 13.92
C ASN A 85 0.94 -4.13 14.07
N MET A 86 1.69 -4.94 14.83
CA MET A 86 3.15 -4.76 14.98
C MET A 86 3.97 -5.18 13.74
N GLU A 87 3.40 -6.02 12.87
CA GLU A 87 4.09 -6.58 11.72
C GLU A 87 3.98 -5.67 10.49
N GLY A 88 2.81 -5.09 10.26
CA GLY A 88 2.56 -4.25 9.10
C GLY A 88 1.18 -3.62 9.06
N VAL A 89 0.83 -3.14 7.88
CA VAL A 89 -0.46 -2.52 7.58
C VAL A 89 -1.25 -3.38 6.60
N TYR A 90 -2.57 -3.20 6.57
CA TYR A 90 -3.49 -3.91 5.71
C TYR A 90 -4.55 -2.92 5.22
N PHE A 91 -4.65 -2.73 3.91
CA PHE A 91 -5.63 -1.82 3.33
C PHE A 91 -5.99 -2.23 1.91
N THR A 92 -7.16 -1.79 1.44
CA THR A 92 -7.60 -2.03 0.07
C THR A 92 -7.26 -0.83 -0.80
N TYR A 93 -6.66 -1.06 -1.96
CA TYR A 93 -6.42 -0.03 -2.96
C TYR A 93 -6.83 -0.56 -4.34
N LYS A 94 -7.76 0.15 -5.02
CA LYS A 94 -8.33 -0.26 -6.31
C LYS A 94 -8.79 -1.73 -6.35
N GLY A 95 -9.44 -2.18 -5.28
CA GLY A 95 -9.96 -3.56 -5.16
C GLY A 95 -8.90 -4.63 -4.84
N GLN A 96 -7.62 -4.26 -4.69
CA GLN A 96 -6.56 -5.17 -4.27
C GLN A 96 -6.26 -4.98 -2.78
N VAL A 97 -6.13 -6.09 -2.06
CA VAL A 97 -5.66 -6.08 -0.67
C VAL A 97 -4.14 -5.93 -0.66
N ILE A 98 -3.67 -4.92 0.06
CA ILE A 98 -2.27 -4.52 0.15
C ILE A 98 -1.82 -4.68 1.60
N ASN A 99 -0.71 -5.41 1.82
CA ASN A 99 -0.23 -5.77 3.16
C ASN A 99 1.29 -5.57 3.39
N PRO A 100 1.85 -4.37 3.19
CA PRO A 100 3.27 -4.15 3.36
C PRO A 100 3.69 -4.17 4.84
N SER A 101 4.86 -4.76 5.08
CA SER A 101 5.59 -4.61 6.34
C SER A 101 6.08 -3.17 6.52
N TYR A 102 6.38 -2.81 7.76
CA TYR A 102 7.00 -1.52 8.07
C TYR A 102 8.44 -1.41 7.56
N SER A 103 8.86 -0.19 7.29
CA SER A 103 10.21 0.14 6.87
C SER A 103 11.21 0.00 8.02
N TRP A 104 12.49 -0.12 7.69
CA TRP A 104 13.58 -0.34 8.65
C TRP A 104 13.70 0.76 9.73
N ASN A 105 13.27 1.98 9.42
CA ASN A 105 13.29 3.13 10.31
C ASN A 105 12.05 3.22 11.21
N LYS A 106 11.33 2.12 11.41
CA LYS A 106 10.22 2.06 12.37
C LYS A 106 10.73 2.27 13.79
N TYR A 107 9.93 2.97 14.59
CA TYR A 107 10.16 3.18 16.00
C TYR A 107 8.99 2.58 16.79
N ILE A 108 9.32 1.59 17.61
CA ILE A 108 8.41 0.96 18.56
C ILE A 108 9.21 0.89 19.87
N PRO A 109 8.82 1.62 20.94
CA PRO A 109 9.44 1.48 22.25
C PRO A 109 9.19 0.05 22.80
N GLU A 110 9.77 -0.31 23.95
CA GLU A 110 9.66 -1.65 24.56
C GLU A 110 8.21 -2.02 25.00
N CYS A 111 7.32 -2.19 24.03
CA CYS A 111 5.95 -2.67 24.18
C CYS A 111 5.81 -3.96 23.39
N THR A 112 5.03 -4.89 23.95
CA THR A 112 4.77 -6.19 23.34
C THR A 112 3.63 -6.15 22.34
N GLU A 113 2.84 -5.06 22.32
CA GLU A 113 1.65 -4.89 21.50
C GLU A 113 1.36 -3.41 21.20
N ILE A 114 0.89 -3.13 19.98
CA ILE A 114 0.69 -1.77 19.50
C ILE A 114 -0.35 -0.96 20.31
N GLY A 115 -1.36 -1.63 20.87
CA GLY A 115 -2.37 -1.00 21.71
C GLY A 115 -1.81 -0.39 22.99
N ASN A 116 -0.81 -1.07 23.57
CA ASN A 116 -0.19 -0.70 24.85
C ASN A 116 1.01 0.23 24.69
N CYS A 117 1.52 0.40 23.46
CA CYS A 117 2.61 1.34 23.18
C CYS A 117 2.17 2.77 23.46
N LYS A 118 2.93 3.52 24.27
CA LYS A 118 2.70 4.94 24.55
C LYS A 118 2.87 5.81 23.30
N SER A 119 3.87 5.49 22.49
CA SER A 119 4.20 6.15 21.24
C SER A 119 4.74 5.13 20.24
N PHE A 120 4.66 5.44 18.95
CA PHE A 120 5.30 4.69 17.89
C PHE A 120 5.30 5.51 16.59
N ILE A 121 6.22 5.17 15.69
CA ILE A 121 6.28 5.71 14.33
C ILE A 121 6.51 4.55 13.37
N LEU A 122 5.52 4.26 12.54
CA LEU A 122 5.48 3.07 11.70
C LEU A 122 5.34 3.46 10.22
N PRO A 123 6.46 3.81 9.57
CA PRO A 123 6.49 4.11 8.15
C PRO A 123 6.35 2.82 7.32
N PHE A 124 5.64 2.88 6.21
CA PHE A 124 5.50 1.77 5.27
C PHE A 124 5.59 2.27 3.82
N LYS A 125 6.00 1.39 2.92
CA LYS A 125 6.09 1.66 1.48
C LYS A 125 5.89 0.38 0.69
N VAL A 126 5.15 0.48 -0.40
CA VAL A 126 4.92 -0.61 -1.34
C VAL A 126 4.93 -0.08 -2.78
N LYS A 127 5.49 -0.88 -3.67
CA LYS A 127 5.46 -0.64 -5.11
C LYS A 127 4.43 -1.60 -5.72
N LEU A 128 3.42 -1.05 -6.37
CA LEU A 128 2.34 -1.80 -6.99
C LEU A 128 2.52 -1.80 -8.50
N LYS A 129 2.36 -2.97 -9.12
CA LYS A 129 2.17 -3.09 -10.57
C LYS A 129 0.69 -3.29 -10.82
N LEU A 130 0.02 -2.25 -11.27
CA LEU A 130 -1.37 -2.38 -11.67
C LEU A 130 -1.39 -3.02 -13.05
N LYS A 131 -2.17 -4.09 -13.20
CA LYS A 131 -2.58 -4.55 -14.53
C LYS A 131 -3.70 -3.62 -14.97
N ASP A 132 -3.54 -2.96 -16.11
CA ASP A 132 -4.65 -2.25 -16.74
C ASP A 132 -5.79 -3.26 -16.95
N SER A 133 -6.97 -2.86 -16.48
CA SER A 133 -8.22 -3.63 -16.55
C SER A 133 -8.97 -3.25 -17.82
#